data_AF-A0A946YZD0-F1
#
_entry.id   AF-A0A946YZD0-F1
#
_cell.length_a   1.000
_cell.length_b   1.000
_cell.length_c   1.000
_cell.angle_alpha   90.00
_cell.angle_beta   90.00
_cell.angle_gamma   90.00
#
_symmetry.space_group_name_H-M   'P 1'
#
loop_
_entity.id
_entity.type
_entity.pdbx_description
1 polymer ?
#
loop_
_entity_poly.entity_id
_entity_poly.type
_entity_poly.pdbx_seq_one_letter_code
_entity_poly.pdbx_strand_id
1 'polypeptide(L)' 'MYPLHTHSAVVLPAWIDYNDHMTEGFYGVAFADASDAFLLDQGFDADYRKTHRGAFYTVETHIRFLQQLELN' A
#
# COMPACT_ATOMS: atom_id res chain seq x y z
N MET A 1 20.97 5.83 10.93
CA MET A 1 20.17 5.29 9.81
C MET A 1 18.92 6.17 9.72
N TYR A 2 18.68 6.84 8.59
CA TYR A 2 17.45 7.62 8.41
C TYR A 2 16.27 6.66 8.15
N PRO A 3 15.04 7.01 8.54
CA PRO A 3 13.87 6.20 8.23
C PRO A 3 13.72 6.07 6.71
N LEU A 4 13.52 4.84 6.24
CA LEU A 4 13.22 4.55 4.84
C LEU A 4 11.82 5.05 4.52
N HIS A 5 11.70 5.88 3.48
CA HIS A 5 10.43 6.45 3.04
C HIS A 5 10.28 6.25 1.52
N THR A 6 9.48 5.28 1.13
CA THR A 6 9.28 4.89 -0.28
C THR A 6 7.92 5.30 -0.84
N HIS A 7 6.92 5.59 0.01
CA HIS A 7 5.56 5.92 -0.42
C HIS A 7 4.88 6.95 0.49
N SER A 8 4.07 7.82 -0.12
CA SER A 8 3.17 8.77 0.52
C SER A 8 1.88 8.86 -0.30
N ALA A 9 0.73 8.93 0.37
CA ALA A 9 -0.58 9.00 -0.25
C ALA A 9 -1.54 9.85 0.60
N VAL A 10 -2.64 10.26 -0.03
CA VAL A 10 -3.78 10.93 0.60
C VAL A 10 -5.02 10.08 0.44
N VAL A 11 -5.98 10.20 1.36
CA VAL A 11 -7.28 9.50 1.23
C VAL A 11 -7.99 10.02 -0.01
N LEU A 12 -8.45 9.12 -0.87
CA LEU A 12 -9.20 9.48 -2.07
C LEU A 12 -10.69 9.56 -1.76
N PRO A 13 -11.48 10.44 -2.42
CA PRO A 13 -12.92 10.50 -2.22
C PRO A 13 -13.62 9.16 -2.47
N ALA A 14 -13.12 8.36 -3.41
CA ALA A 14 -13.65 7.03 -3.71
C ALA A 14 -13.39 5.99 -2.59
N TRP A 15 -12.58 6.32 -1.59
CA TRP A 15 -12.26 5.44 -0.46
C TRP A 15 -13.14 5.69 0.76
N ILE A 16 -13.89 6.79 0.75
CA ILE A 16 -14.79 7.18 1.84
C ILE A 16 -16.10 6.40 1.72
N ASP A 17 -16.54 5.81 2.83
CA ASP A 17 -17.81 5.11 2.92
C ASP A 17 -18.96 6.05 3.38
N TYR A 18 -20.13 5.47 3.63
CA TYR A 18 -21.31 6.22 4.05
C TYR A 18 -21.21 6.78 5.48
N ASN A 19 -20.18 6.42 6.25
CA ASN A 19 -19.89 6.95 7.59
C ASN A 19 -18.85 8.09 7.55
N ASP A 20 -18.57 8.63 6.36
CA ASP A 20 -17.63 9.73 6.13
C ASP A 20 -16.16 9.41 6.51
N HIS A 21 -15.82 8.12 6.65
CA HIS A 21 -14.45 7.68 6.89
C HIS A 21 -13.98 6.66 5.84
N MET A 22 -12.67 6.48 5.74
CA MET A 22 -12.07 5.49 4.86
C MET A 22 -12.52 4.07 5.25
N THR A 23 -13.09 3.31 4.32
CA THR A 23 -13.46 1.90 4.57
C THR A 23 -12.22 1.03 4.73
N GLU A 24 -12.36 -0.02 5.53
CA GLU A 24 -11.32 -0.98 5.91
C GLU A 24 -10.56 -1.58 4.72
N GLY A 25 -11.25 -1.82 3.60
CA GLY A 25 -10.66 -2.43 2.41
C GLY A 25 -9.56 -1.58 1.76
N PHE A 26 -9.72 -0.24 1.77
CA PHE A 26 -8.75 0.64 1.13
C PHE A 26 -7.47 0.83 1.96
N TYR A 27 -7.46 0.48 3.25
CA TYR A 27 -6.20 0.42 4.00
C TYR A 27 -5.32 -0.69 3.43
N GLY A 28 -5.91 -1.83 3.08
CA GLY A 28 -5.21 -2.92 2.40
C GLY A 28 -4.61 -2.49 1.06
N VAL A 29 -5.35 -1.68 0.28
CA VAL A 29 -4.86 -1.11 -0.99
C VAL A 29 -3.69 -0.16 -0.74
N ALA A 30 -3.84 0.80 0.18
CA ALA A 30 -2.76 1.75 0.50
C ALA A 30 -1.48 1.05 1.00
N PHE A 31 -1.61 -0.01 1.81
CA PHE A 31 -0.46 -0.81 2.24
C PHE A 31 0.14 -1.69 1.13
N ALA A 32 -0.68 -2.15 0.18
CA ALA A 32 -0.20 -2.84 -1.01
C ALA A 32 0.64 -1.90 -1.88
N ASP A 33 0.15 -0.67 -2.13
CA ASP A 33 0.89 0.35 -2.88
C ASP A 33 2.22 0.70 -2.21
N ALA A 34 2.25 0.81 -0.87
CA ALA A 34 3.48 1.01 -0.11
C ALA A 34 4.47 -0.14 -0.26
N SER A 35 3.97 -1.38 -0.22
CA SER A 35 4.79 -2.59 -0.38
C SER A 35 5.38 -2.69 -1.78
N ASP A 36 4.58 -2.38 -2.80
CA ASP A 36 5.03 -2.32 -4.19
C ASP A 36 6.10 -1.23 -4.37
N ALA A 37 5.89 -0.03 -3.81
CA ALA A 37 6.88 1.04 -3.87
C ALA A 37 8.22 0.62 -3.23
N PHE A 38 8.19 -0.10 -2.11
CA PHE A 38 9.38 -0.68 -1.51
C PHE A 38 10.04 -1.73 -2.43
N LEU A 39 9.28 -2.66 -2.98
CA LEU A 39 9.83 -3.70 -3.87
C LEU A 39 10.47 -3.09 -5.13
N LEU A 40 9.85 -2.06 -5.70
CA LEU A 40 10.39 -1.31 -6.82
C LEU A 40 11.71 -0.60 -6.46
N ASP A 41 11.77 0.05 -5.29
CA ASP A 41 12.98 0.68 -4.77
C ASP A 41 14.13 -0.34 -4.57
N GLN A 42 13.80 -1.59 -4.24
CA GLN A 42 14.78 -2.69 -4.13
C GLN A 42 15.14 -3.35 -5.47
N GLY A 43 14.62 -2.84 -6.60
CA GLY A 43 14.92 -3.34 -7.95
C GLY A 43 14.06 -4.51 -8.41
N PHE A 44 12.98 -4.85 -7.71
CA PHE A 44 12.02 -5.87 -8.13
C PHE A 44 10.98 -5.33 -9.11
N ASP A 45 11.47 -4.72 -10.19
CA ASP A 45 10.67 -3.96 -11.13
C ASP A 45 10.15 -4.79 -12.33
N ALA A 46 9.77 -4.12 -13.41
CA ALA A 46 9.33 -4.78 -14.64
C ALA A 46 10.43 -5.65 -15.27
N ASP A 47 11.70 -5.29 -15.15
CA ASP A 47 12.81 -6.04 -15.72
C ASP A 47 13.10 -7.28 -14.88
N TYR A 48 13.05 -7.18 -13.54
CA TYR A 48 13.08 -8.36 -12.66
C TYR A 48 12.01 -9.40 -13.04
N ARG A 49 10.76 -8.95 -13.22
CA ARG A 49 9.64 -9.82 -13.62
C ARG A 49 9.89 -10.52 -14.95
N LYS A 50 10.38 -9.81 -15.97
CA LYS A 50 10.62 -10.36 -17.31
C LYS A 50 11.80 -11.34 -17.34
N THR A 51 12.90 -10.98 -16.70
CA THR A 51 14.17 -11.72 -16.77
C THR A 51 14.18 -12.94 -15.87
N HIS A 52 13.60 -12.85 -14.68
CA HIS A 52 13.64 -13.90 -13.67
C HIS A 52 12.31 -14.66 -13.54
N ARG A 53 11.24 -14.22 -14.22
CA ARG A 53 9.85 -14.68 -13.97
C ARG A 53 9.46 -14.58 -12.49
N GLY A 54 10.10 -13.65 -11.76
CA GLY A 54 9.86 -13.45 -10.34
C GLY A 54 8.57 -12.66 -10.11
N ALA A 55 7.81 -13.05 -9.09
CA ALA A 55 6.62 -12.35 -8.64
C ALA A 55 6.48 -12.48 -7.13
N PHE A 56 5.85 -11.49 -6.50
CA PHE A 56 5.52 -11.52 -5.08
C PHE A 56 4.00 -11.62 -4.92
N TYR A 57 3.57 -12.28 -3.87
CA TYR A 57 2.18 -12.29 -3.44
C TYR A 57 2.13 -12.30 -1.92
N THR A 58 1.11 -11.66 -1.35
CA THR A 58 0.91 -11.62 0.10
C THR A 58 0.27 -12.93 0.55
N VAL A 59 0.95 -13.67 1.43
CA VAL A 59 0.41 -14.89 2.05
C VAL A 59 -0.55 -14.55 3.18
N GLU A 60 -0.18 -13.57 4.00
CA GLU A 60 -0.95 -13.13 5.16
C GLU A 60 -0.72 -11.64 5.39
N THR A 61 -1.75 -10.95 5.90
CA THR A 61 -1.62 -9.58 6.41
C THR A 61 -2.46 -9.44 7.68
N HIS A 62 -2.02 -8.58 8.59
CA HIS A 62 -2.76 -8.24 9.80
C HIS A 62 -2.79 -6.72 9.96
N ILE A 63 -3.99 -6.15 9.82
CA ILE A 63 -4.24 -4.71 9.93
C ILE A 63 -4.99 -4.43 11.21
N ARG A 64 -4.55 -3.40 11.95
CA ARG A 64 -5.23 -2.89 13.14
C ARG A 64 -5.67 -1.45 12.87
N PHE A 65 -6.97 -1.21 12.91
CA PHE A 65 -7.56 0.12 12.71
C PHE A 65 -7.60 0.86 14.06
N LEU A 66 -6.55 1.64 14.34
CA LEU A 66 -6.40 2.33 15.64
C LEU A 66 -7.01 3.73 15.65
N GLN A 67 -7.12 4.36 14.48
CA GLN A 67 -7.66 5.69 14.28
C GLN A 67 -8.29 5.77 12.89
N GLN A 68 -9.44 6.45 12.79
CA GLN A 68 -10.10 6.68 11.50
C GLN A 68 -9.36 7.73 10.67
N LEU A 69 -9.49 7.63 9.35
CA LEU A 69 -9.05 8.64 8.39
C LEU A 69 -10.25 9.19 7.63
N GLU A 70 -10.23 10.49 7.39
CA GLU A 70 -11.26 11.26 6.70
C GLU A 70 -10.64 11.89 5.44
N LEU A 71 -11.47 12.46 4.57
CA LEU A 71 -10.99 13.23 3.43
C LEU A 71 -10.36 14.55 3.92
N ASN A 72 -9.21 14.92 3.35
CA ASN A 72 -8.53 16.19 3.63
C ASN A 72 -9.34 17.42 3.19
#